data_AF-A0A2V7PCX6-F1
#
_entry.id   AF-A0A2V7PCX6-F1
#
_cell.length_a   1.000
_cell.length_b   1.000
_cell.length_c   1.000
_cell.angle_alpha   90.00
_cell.angle_beta   90.00
_cell.angle_gamma   90.00
#
_symmetry.space_group_name_H-M   'P 1'
#
loop_
_entity.id
_entity.type
_entity.pdbx_description
1 polymer ?
#
loop_
_entity_poly.entity_id
_entity_poly.type
_entity_poly.pdbx_seq_one_letter_code
_entity_poly.pdbx_strand_id
1 'polypeptide(L)'
;MGRASGAGSSSPSRARSPAAPRVSPRPAAAVFKNSRRSERSLMALPPGSDSAGVFDPSGPVHVVRAPGRVNLIGEHIDYCGLPVFPMALQRGIRMTFQPRPDPEARFINRDPRFAPVTFTVAESIRPAPAGDWGNYVRAAAQAVAQRFPNLRGVNALVETDLPIAAGLSSSSALVVATALAILHANSVTLPALELIELLSRGERYVGTAGGAMDQAIIIGAEAGCAIRIDFHPLRLTPTVVPAGWQFLVAWSLVHAEKSGADRQAYNERTKQCEEAHRLVAARLGRQEDPSYPGLLAAASVEELLDVARATLSGVLLRRFRHVVTEATRVRLAEMAMARGKEGDLTAFGQLLDASHASLRDDYEVSHAELDRLVELAREAGAAGARLTGAGFGGSIVALVRAERAAEVMAALRERFYAPRGVAGDVGQHLFVAESAAGAGVLDSEAV
;
A
#
# COMPACT_ATOMS: atom_id res chain seq x y z
N MET A 1 34.19 -32.92 68.46
CA MET A 1 33.19 -33.82 69.04
C MET A 1 32.47 -33.04 70.13
N GLY A 2 31.18 -32.71 70.16
CA GLY A 2 30.03 -32.88 69.28
C GLY A 2 28.80 -32.65 70.16
N ARG A 3 27.84 -31.80 69.74
CA ARG A 3 26.38 -32.02 69.83
C ARG A 3 25.60 -30.76 69.44
N ALA A 4 24.50 -31.03 68.75
CA ALA A 4 23.60 -30.11 68.08
C ALA A 4 22.59 -29.45 69.02
N SER A 5 22.08 -28.29 68.61
CA SER A 5 20.68 -27.90 68.83
C SER A 5 20.28 -26.90 67.72
N GLY A 6 19.10 -27.11 67.13
CA GLY A 6 18.56 -26.29 66.06
C GLY A 6 17.29 -25.55 66.49
N ALA A 7 17.08 -24.39 65.89
CA ALA A 7 15.84 -23.64 65.65
C ALA A 7 16.32 -22.35 64.94
N GLY A 8 15.85 -21.88 63.78
CA GLY A 8 14.49 -21.81 63.25
C GLY A 8 14.14 -20.32 63.09
N SER A 9 14.17 -19.79 61.85
CA SER A 9 13.44 -18.57 61.36
C SER A 9 14.08 -18.08 60.05
N SER A 10 13.54 -18.47 58.90
CA SER A 10 12.55 -17.73 58.07
C SER A 10 13.16 -16.61 57.20
N SER A 11 13.57 -16.99 55.99
CA SER A 11 13.83 -16.07 54.87
C SER A 11 12.51 -15.66 54.18
N PRO A 12 12.34 -14.42 53.71
CA PRO A 12 11.08 -14.00 53.09
C PRO A 12 10.96 -14.54 51.66
N SER A 13 9.82 -15.16 51.37
CA SER A 13 9.43 -15.66 50.06
C SER A 13 9.30 -14.51 49.05
N ARG A 14 10.11 -14.53 47.99
CA ARG A 14 9.85 -13.74 46.77
C ARG A 14 8.54 -14.22 46.15
N ALA A 15 7.52 -13.38 46.18
CA ALA A 15 6.31 -13.55 45.40
C ALA A 15 6.68 -13.59 43.90
N ARG A 16 6.35 -14.70 43.23
CA ARG A 16 6.44 -14.81 41.77
C ARG A 16 5.24 -14.09 41.16
N SER A 17 5.49 -13.04 40.39
CA SER A 17 4.48 -12.43 39.51
C SER A 17 3.95 -13.46 38.51
N PRO A 18 2.63 -13.49 38.22
CA PRO A 18 2.07 -14.40 37.23
C PRO A 18 2.54 -13.99 35.83
N ALA A 19 3.09 -14.96 35.10
CA ALA A 19 3.56 -14.77 33.74
C ALA A 19 2.41 -14.38 32.81
N ALA A 20 2.60 -13.31 32.03
CA ALA A 20 1.71 -12.94 30.94
C ALA A 20 1.61 -14.08 29.91
N PRO A 21 0.43 -14.32 29.31
CA PRO A 21 0.26 -15.39 28.35
C PRO A 21 1.11 -15.11 27.11
N ARG A 22 2.02 -16.04 26.79
CA ARG A 22 2.80 -16.02 25.55
C ARG A 22 1.85 -16.25 24.37
N VAL A 23 1.47 -15.17 23.69
CA VAL A 23 0.88 -15.26 22.36
C VAL A 23 1.99 -15.61 21.38
N SER A 24 2.06 -16.87 20.97
CA SER A 24 2.95 -17.32 19.90
C SER A 24 2.54 -16.66 18.57
N PRO A 25 3.46 -16.04 17.82
CA PRO A 25 3.14 -15.54 16.48
C PRO A 25 2.78 -16.71 15.57
N ARG A 26 1.60 -16.66 14.94
CA ARG A 26 1.24 -17.59 13.87
C ARG A 26 2.20 -17.38 12.68
N PRO A 27 2.72 -18.43 12.04
CA PRO A 27 3.49 -18.29 10.81
C PRO A 27 2.60 -17.69 9.71
N ALA A 28 3.14 -16.71 8.99
CA ALA A 28 2.49 -16.13 7.82
C ALA A 28 2.13 -17.23 6.83
N ALA A 29 0.86 -17.29 6.40
CA ALA A 29 0.40 -18.28 5.45
C ALA A 29 1.12 -18.09 4.10
N ALA A 30 1.46 -19.19 3.43
CA ALA A 30 1.90 -19.15 2.04
C ALA A 30 0.81 -18.49 1.17
N VAL A 31 1.22 -17.73 0.15
CA VAL A 31 0.35 -16.92 -0.73
C VAL A 31 -0.71 -17.75 -1.49
N PHE A 32 -0.66 -19.09 -1.40
CA PHE A 32 -1.55 -20.02 -2.09
C PHE A 32 -2.68 -20.65 -1.24
N LYS A 33 -3.11 -20.05 -0.12
CA LYS A 33 -4.24 -20.62 0.66
C LYS A 33 -5.56 -19.86 0.46
N ASN A 34 -6.42 -20.47 -0.36
CA ASN A 34 -7.75 -20.02 -0.80
C ASN A 34 -8.74 -19.62 0.30
N SER A 35 -9.46 -18.53 0.02
CA SER A 35 -10.79 -18.28 0.56
C SER A 35 -11.85 -18.98 -0.31
N ARG A 36 -12.67 -19.86 0.30
CA ARG A 36 -13.78 -20.54 -0.38
C ARG A 36 -15.03 -19.65 -0.37
N ARG A 37 -15.22 -18.80 -1.38
CA ARG A 37 -16.54 -18.24 -1.73
C ARG A 37 -16.69 -18.26 -3.25
N SER A 38 -17.88 -18.67 -3.71
CA SER A 38 -18.20 -18.92 -5.11
C SER A 38 -18.21 -17.62 -5.92
N GLU A 39 -17.11 -17.34 -6.60
CA GLU A 39 -16.90 -16.19 -7.48
C GLU A 39 -17.16 -16.54 -8.96
N ARG A 40 -18.25 -17.28 -9.24
CA ARG A 40 -18.60 -17.77 -10.59
C ARG A 40 -18.72 -16.68 -11.68
N SER A 41 -18.92 -15.42 -11.31
CA SER A 41 -19.02 -14.29 -12.25
C SER A 41 -17.67 -13.71 -12.68
N LEU A 42 -16.55 -14.13 -12.08
CA LEU A 42 -15.24 -13.45 -12.20
C LEU A 42 -14.26 -14.14 -13.19
N MET A 43 -14.67 -15.23 -13.82
CA MET A 43 -13.85 -16.00 -14.79
C MET A 43 -14.36 -15.95 -16.24
N ALA A 44 -15.50 -15.29 -16.51
CA ALA A 44 -15.97 -15.13 -17.88
C ALA A 44 -15.09 -14.10 -18.60
N LEU A 45 -14.36 -14.54 -19.64
CA LEU A 45 -13.76 -13.62 -20.61
C LEU A 45 -14.90 -12.74 -21.17
N PRO A 46 -14.80 -11.41 -21.08
CA PRO A 46 -15.88 -10.53 -21.51
C PRO A 46 -16.08 -10.65 -23.03
N PRO A 47 -17.34 -10.66 -23.52
CA PRO A 47 -17.61 -10.74 -24.95
C PRO A 47 -16.97 -9.55 -25.68
N GLY A 48 -16.16 -9.83 -26.70
CA GLY A 48 -15.48 -8.82 -27.51
C GLY A 48 -14.01 -8.56 -27.17
N SER A 49 -13.38 -9.34 -26.28
CA SER A 49 -11.92 -9.34 -26.20
C SER A 49 -11.34 -9.97 -27.46
N ASP A 50 -10.53 -9.23 -28.20
CA ASP A 50 -9.71 -9.73 -29.31
C ASP A 50 -8.55 -10.61 -28.76
N SER A 51 -8.87 -11.57 -27.87
CA SER A 51 -7.97 -12.59 -27.34
C SER A 51 -7.66 -13.69 -28.36
N ALA A 52 -8.25 -13.59 -29.55
CA ALA A 52 -8.04 -14.50 -30.67
C ALA A 52 -6.54 -14.47 -31.05
N GLY A 53 -5.81 -15.51 -30.66
CA GLY A 53 -4.39 -15.71 -30.98
C GLY A 53 -3.40 -15.43 -29.86
N VAL A 54 -3.84 -14.96 -28.68
CA VAL A 54 -2.95 -14.73 -27.52
C VAL A 54 -2.75 -16.01 -26.71
N PHE A 55 -3.83 -16.76 -26.53
CA PHE A 55 -3.85 -18.01 -25.78
C PHE A 55 -4.02 -19.19 -26.73
N ASP A 56 -3.33 -20.29 -26.44
CA ASP A 56 -3.61 -21.59 -27.03
C ASP A 56 -4.98 -22.08 -26.51
N PRO A 57 -5.99 -22.28 -27.37
CA PRO A 57 -7.32 -22.75 -26.98
C PRO A 57 -7.32 -24.11 -26.26
N SER A 58 -6.26 -24.90 -26.41
CA SER A 58 -6.13 -26.23 -25.85
C SER A 58 -5.42 -26.28 -24.50
N GLY A 59 -4.75 -25.20 -24.08
CA GLY A 59 -3.98 -25.12 -22.84
C GLY A 59 -4.75 -24.51 -21.67
N PRO A 60 -4.42 -24.85 -20.42
CA PRO A 60 -5.07 -24.26 -19.25
C PRO A 60 -4.76 -22.76 -19.15
N VAL A 61 -5.76 -22.00 -18.71
CA VAL A 61 -5.65 -20.57 -18.45
C VAL A 61 -5.95 -20.33 -16.97
N HIS A 62 -5.19 -19.41 -16.38
CA HIS A 62 -5.27 -19.07 -14.97
C HIS A 62 -5.57 -17.58 -14.83
N VAL A 63 -6.09 -17.18 -13.67
CA VAL A 63 -6.38 -15.76 -13.38
C VAL A 63 -5.68 -15.36 -12.10
N VAL A 64 -4.90 -14.29 -12.14
CA VAL A 64 -4.42 -13.60 -10.94
C VAL A 64 -5.33 -12.40 -10.67
N ARG A 65 -5.72 -12.22 -9.41
CA ARG A 65 -6.27 -10.97 -8.92
C ARG A 65 -5.24 -10.29 -8.03
N ALA A 66 -4.95 -9.01 -8.28
CA ALA A 66 -4.14 -8.17 -7.40
C ALA A 66 -4.91 -6.88 -7.11
N PRO A 67 -5.33 -6.63 -5.86
CA PRO A 67 -6.10 -5.43 -5.54
C PRO A 67 -5.25 -4.16 -5.74
N GLY A 68 -5.90 -3.03 -5.97
CA GLY A 68 -5.31 -1.72 -5.68
C GLY A 68 -5.38 -1.44 -4.18
N ARG A 69 -5.00 -0.23 -3.78
CA ARG A 69 -5.02 0.14 -2.35
C ARG A 69 -5.33 1.60 -2.14
N VAL A 70 -5.86 1.89 -0.97
CA VAL A 70 -5.95 3.24 -0.43
C VAL A 70 -5.13 3.31 0.85
N ASN A 71 -4.27 4.32 0.97
CA ASN A 71 -3.57 4.58 2.22
C ASN A 71 -4.46 5.44 3.11
N LEU A 72 -4.87 4.94 4.28
CA LEU A 72 -5.74 5.70 5.16
C LEU A 72 -4.96 6.81 5.86
N ILE A 73 -3.75 6.50 6.35
CA ILE A 73 -2.85 7.47 6.98
C ILE A 73 -1.40 6.96 6.99
N GLY A 74 -0.41 7.84 7.01
CA GLY A 74 1.00 7.46 6.90
C GLY A 74 1.55 7.63 5.50
N GLU A 75 1.36 8.79 4.88
CA GLU A 75 1.92 9.03 3.55
C GLU A 75 3.40 9.42 3.65
N HIS A 76 4.20 9.05 2.65
CA HIS A 76 5.59 9.50 2.52
C HIS A 76 6.50 9.17 3.71
N ILE A 77 6.17 8.12 4.48
CA ILE A 77 6.97 7.65 5.61
C ILE A 77 7.36 6.16 5.50
N ASP A 78 6.85 5.43 4.50
CA ASP A 78 7.17 4.01 4.27
C ASP A 78 8.63 3.82 3.85
N TYR A 79 9.15 4.64 2.94
CA TYR A 79 10.58 4.65 2.61
C TYR A 79 11.46 5.23 3.72
N CYS A 80 10.87 5.88 4.73
CA CYS A 80 11.57 6.23 5.97
C CYS A 80 11.59 5.06 6.98
N GLY A 81 11.05 3.89 6.62
CA GLY A 81 10.99 2.71 7.46
C GLY A 81 9.94 2.79 8.58
N LEU A 82 9.00 3.74 8.49
CA LEU A 82 8.00 4.00 9.52
C LEU A 82 6.65 3.37 9.19
N PRO A 83 5.83 3.05 10.21
CA PRO A 83 4.59 2.33 9.97
C PRO A 83 3.59 3.15 9.16
N VAL A 84 2.80 2.46 8.35
CA VAL A 84 1.71 3.03 7.54
C VAL A 84 0.41 2.26 7.77
N PHE A 85 -0.74 2.83 7.42
CA PHE A 85 -2.04 2.20 7.66
C PHE A 85 -2.97 2.19 6.42
N PRO A 86 -2.63 1.40 5.39
CA PRO A 86 -3.48 1.24 4.20
C PRO A 86 -4.53 0.13 4.33
N MET A 87 -5.42 0.07 3.34
CA MET A 87 -6.26 -1.09 3.06
C MET A 87 -6.30 -1.41 1.56
N ALA A 88 -6.42 -2.69 1.22
CA ALA A 88 -6.60 -3.12 -0.16
C ALA A 88 -8.04 -2.88 -0.62
N LEU A 89 -8.21 -2.51 -1.89
CA LEU A 89 -9.52 -2.25 -2.48
C LEU A 89 -10.09 -3.50 -3.17
N GLN A 90 -11.42 -3.59 -3.28
CA GLN A 90 -12.04 -4.57 -4.17
C GLN A 90 -11.65 -4.37 -5.64
N ARG A 91 -11.41 -3.11 -6.03
CA ARG A 91 -10.86 -2.76 -7.34
C ARG A 91 -9.39 -3.14 -7.44
N GLY A 92 -8.95 -3.58 -8.60
CA GLY A 92 -7.60 -4.08 -8.84
C GLY A 92 -7.31 -4.43 -10.28
N ILE A 93 -6.21 -5.17 -10.44
CA ILE A 93 -5.83 -5.81 -11.69
C ILE A 93 -6.32 -7.24 -11.69
N ARG A 94 -6.91 -7.63 -12.82
CA ARG A 94 -7.15 -9.02 -13.20
C ARG A 94 -6.21 -9.34 -14.34
N MET A 95 -5.42 -10.39 -14.18
CA MET A 95 -4.50 -10.87 -15.20
C MET A 95 -4.85 -12.30 -15.54
N THR A 96 -5.38 -12.50 -16.74
CA THR A 96 -5.58 -13.82 -17.32
C THR A 96 -4.28 -14.24 -17.97
N PHE A 97 -3.73 -15.40 -17.63
CA PHE A 97 -2.43 -15.83 -18.13
C PHE A 97 -2.36 -17.32 -18.45
N GLN A 98 -1.46 -17.68 -19.35
CA GLN A 98 -1.16 -19.04 -19.77
C GLN A 98 0.36 -19.25 -19.75
N PRO A 99 0.88 -20.25 -19.01
CA PRO A 99 2.29 -20.62 -19.03
C PRO A 99 2.78 -21.00 -20.43
N ARG A 100 3.95 -20.50 -20.84
CA ARG A 100 4.59 -20.87 -22.12
C ARG A 100 5.66 -21.93 -21.93
N PRO A 101 6.08 -22.67 -22.97
CA PRO A 101 7.18 -23.63 -22.86
C PRO A 101 8.58 -22.97 -22.88
N ASP A 102 8.66 -21.70 -23.28
CA ASP A 102 9.89 -20.91 -23.45
C ASP A 102 9.96 -19.76 -22.42
N PRO A 103 11.11 -19.06 -22.26
CA PRO A 103 11.22 -17.91 -21.36
C PRO A 103 10.59 -16.62 -21.92
N GLU A 104 9.93 -16.66 -23.08
CA GLU A 104 9.31 -15.47 -23.66
C GLU A 104 8.04 -15.10 -22.88
N ALA A 105 7.87 -13.83 -22.52
CA ALA A 105 6.67 -13.32 -21.91
C ALA A 105 6.01 -12.26 -22.80
N ARG A 106 4.70 -12.41 -23.01
CA ARG A 106 3.87 -11.57 -23.86
C ARG A 106 2.68 -11.04 -23.07
N PHE A 107 2.56 -9.72 -22.99
CA PHE A 107 1.49 -9.04 -22.27
C PHE A 107 0.69 -8.17 -23.24
N ILE A 108 -0.63 -8.30 -23.18
CA ILE A 108 -1.58 -7.45 -23.88
C ILE A 108 -2.47 -6.79 -22.85
N ASN A 109 -2.82 -5.53 -23.08
CA ASN A 109 -3.77 -4.81 -22.24
C ASN A 109 -5.12 -4.77 -22.95
N ARG A 110 -6.22 -4.92 -22.20
CA ARG A 110 -7.55 -4.76 -22.77
C ARG A 110 -7.83 -3.31 -23.20
N ASP A 111 -7.19 -2.34 -22.54
CA ASP A 111 -7.25 -0.95 -22.95
C ASP A 111 -6.25 -0.70 -24.10
N PRO A 112 -6.73 -0.35 -25.31
CA PRO A 112 -5.89 -0.24 -26.51
C PRO A 112 -4.89 0.91 -26.44
N ARG A 113 -4.99 1.80 -25.45
CA ARG A 113 -3.99 2.86 -25.21
C ARG A 113 -2.64 2.29 -24.79
N PHE A 114 -2.61 1.07 -24.24
CA PHE A 114 -1.38 0.41 -23.81
C PHE A 114 -0.96 -0.63 -24.85
N ALA A 115 0.10 -0.30 -25.59
CA ALA A 115 0.63 -1.19 -26.63
C ALA A 115 1.10 -2.55 -26.06
N PRO A 116 0.98 -3.65 -26.83
CA PRO A 116 1.49 -4.96 -26.42
C PRO A 116 2.98 -4.95 -26.08
N VAL A 117 3.35 -5.78 -25.10
CA VAL A 117 4.72 -5.85 -24.55
C VAL A 117 5.23 -7.28 -24.64
N THR A 118 6.40 -7.46 -25.28
CA THR A 118 7.09 -8.76 -25.37
C THR A 118 8.53 -8.64 -24.90
N PHE A 119 9.04 -9.67 -24.22
CA PHE A 119 10.43 -9.77 -23.76
C PHE A 119 10.77 -11.19 -23.27
N THR A 120 12.06 -11.47 -23.07
CA THR A 120 12.53 -12.72 -22.44
C THR A 120 12.66 -12.52 -20.93
N VAL A 121 12.10 -13.44 -20.13
CA VAL A 121 12.30 -13.50 -18.68
C VAL A 121 13.75 -13.88 -18.40
N ALA A 122 14.51 -12.96 -17.82
CA ALA A 122 15.93 -13.10 -17.54
C ALA A 122 16.35 -12.24 -16.35
N GLU A 123 17.52 -12.53 -15.77
CA GLU A 123 18.09 -11.80 -14.62
C GLU A 123 18.40 -10.32 -14.92
N SER A 124 18.55 -9.99 -16.21
CA SER A 124 18.76 -8.64 -16.71
C SER A 124 17.88 -8.40 -17.93
N ILE A 125 16.97 -7.45 -17.82
CA ILE A 125 16.01 -7.09 -18.86
C ILE A 125 16.20 -5.61 -19.19
N ARG A 126 16.38 -5.29 -20.48
CA ARG A 126 16.55 -3.90 -20.91
C ARG A 126 15.23 -3.11 -20.71
N PRO A 127 15.29 -1.93 -20.06
CA PRO A 127 14.10 -1.11 -19.86
C PRO A 127 13.62 -0.49 -21.17
N ALA A 128 12.30 -0.33 -21.26
CA ALA A 128 11.64 0.53 -22.24
C ALA A 128 11.76 2.01 -21.81
N PRO A 129 11.36 2.99 -22.64
CA PRO A 129 11.35 4.41 -22.25
C PRO A 129 10.65 4.66 -20.91
N ALA A 130 11.06 5.71 -20.19
CA ALA A 130 10.45 6.06 -18.91
C ALA A 130 8.94 6.35 -19.08
N GLY A 131 8.12 5.92 -18.11
CA GLY A 131 6.66 6.00 -18.18
C GLY A 131 5.99 4.85 -18.94
N ASP A 132 6.73 4.03 -19.68
CA ASP A 132 6.16 2.86 -20.38
C ASP A 132 5.65 1.81 -19.37
N TRP A 133 4.38 1.42 -19.51
CA TRP A 133 3.73 0.44 -18.63
C TRP A 133 4.44 -0.93 -18.64
N GLY A 134 5.09 -1.28 -19.74
CA GLY A 134 5.88 -2.49 -19.91
C GLY A 134 7.06 -2.58 -18.95
N ASN A 135 7.53 -1.46 -18.40
CA ASN A 135 8.58 -1.47 -17.38
C ASN A 135 8.12 -2.09 -16.06
N TYR A 136 6.82 -2.05 -15.72
CA TYR A 136 6.31 -2.70 -14.51
C TYR A 136 6.32 -4.22 -14.62
N VAL A 137 5.91 -4.77 -15.77
CA VAL A 137 5.97 -6.22 -16.00
C VAL A 137 7.41 -6.71 -16.12
N ARG A 138 8.33 -5.90 -16.69
CA ARG A 138 9.78 -6.18 -16.71
C ARG A 138 10.38 -6.16 -15.31
N ALA A 139 10.02 -5.19 -14.49
CA ALA A 139 10.49 -5.07 -13.11
C ALA A 139 10.17 -6.33 -12.30
N ALA A 140 8.92 -6.81 -12.38
CA ALA A 140 8.49 -8.04 -11.72
C ALA A 140 9.25 -9.26 -12.25
N ALA A 141 9.30 -9.44 -13.57
CA ALA A 141 9.94 -10.60 -14.18
C ALA A 141 11.45 -10.65 -13.89
N GLN A 142 12.14 -9.51 -13.95
CA GLN A 142 13.56 -9.42 -13.63
C GLN A 142 13.80 -9.75 -12.15
N ALA A 143 13.00 -9.19 -11.24
CA ALA A 143 13.15 -9.46 -9.80
C ALA A 143 12.98 -10.96 -9.49
N VAL A 144 11.98 -11.62 -10.07
CA VAL A 144 11.78 -13.06 -9.90
C VAL A 144 12.94 -13.86 -10.53
N ALA A 145 13.39 -13.49 -11.74
CA ALA A 145 14.48 -14.18 -12.43
C ALA A 145 15.83 -14.06 -11.71
N GLN A 146 16.13 -12.92 -11.08
CA GLN A 146 17.32 -12.72 -10.25
C GLN A 146 17.36 -13.65 -9.03
N ARG A 147 16.20 -14.14 -8.58
CA ARG A 147 16.09 -15.09 -7.47
C ARG A 147 16.03 -16.54 -7.95
N PHE A 148 15.43 -16.79 -9.12
CA PHE A 148 15.16 -18.12 -9.66
C PHE A 148 15.58 -18.18 -11.14
N PRO A 149 16.61 -18.98 -11.49
CA PRO A 149 17.07 -19.09 -12.88
C PRO A 149 16.16 -19.99 -13.73
N ASN A 150 16.30 -19.89 -15.06
CA ASN A 150 15.65 -20.76 -16.06
C ASN A 150 14.10 -20.77 -16.02
N LEU A 151 13.49 -19.61 -15.76
CA LEU A 151 12.04 -19.47 -15.72
C LEU A 151 11.43 -19.50 -17.13
N ARG A 152 10.29 -20.17 -17.22
CA ARG A 152 9.34 -20.05 -18.32
C ARG A 152 8.60 -18.71 -18.24
N GLY A 153 8.25 -18.17 -19.39
CA GLY A 153 7.40 -16.98 -19.50
C GLY A 153 5.92 -17.32 -19.60
N VAL A 154 5.12 -16.31 -19.92
CA VAL A 154 3.65 -16.37 -19.95
C VAL A 154 3.09 -15.57 -21.12
N ASN A 155 1.96 -16.02 -21.68
CA ASN A 155 1.05 -15.11 -22.39
C ASN A 155 0.09 -14.53 -21.34
N ALA A 156 -0.19 -13.23 -21.37
CA ALA A 156 -1.04 -12.57 -20.38
C ALA A 156 -1.91 -11.47 -20.99
N LEU A 157 -3.17 -11.42 -20.56
CA LEU A 157 -4.13 -10.34 -20.81
C LEU A 157 -4.38 -9.61 -19.50
N VAL A 158 -4.14 -8.29 -19.51
CA VAL A 158 -4.28 -7.41 -18.35
C VAL A 158 -5.55 -6.58 -18.45
N GLU A 159 -6.32 -6.58 -17.37
CA GLU A 159 -7.54 -5.80 -17.19
C GLU A 159 -7.50 -5.09 -15.83
N THR A 160 -8.08 -3.89 -15.74
CA THR A 160 -8.13 -3.10 -14.51
C THR A 160 -9.44 -2.33 -14.41
N ASP A 161 -10.01 -2.29 -13.21
CA ASP A 161 -11.11 -1.40 -12.82
C ASP A 161 -10.65 -0.25 -11.89
N LEU A 162 -9.33 -0.16 -11.65
CA LEU A 162 -8.70 1.00 -11.01
C LEU A 162 -8.59 2.17 -11.99
N PRO A 163 -8.89 3.40 -11.53
CA PRO A 163 -8.57 4.61 -12.27
C PRO A 163 -7.05 4.75 -12.49
N ILE A 164 -6.67 5.02 -13.74
CA ILE A 164 -5.27 5.12 -14.15
C ILE A 164 -4.64 6.40 -13.57
N ALA A 165 -3.44 6.27 -13.01
CA ALA A 165 -2.67 7.38 -12.43
C ALA A 165 -3.44 8.19 -11.36
N ALA A 166 -4.37 7.55 -10.64
CA ALA A 166 -5.20 8.18 -9.62
C ALA A 166 -4.66 8.01 -8.18
N GLY A 167 -3.41 7.55 -8.03
CA GLY A 167 -2.79 7.35 -6.71
C GLY A 167 -3.19 6.06 -5.99
N LEU A 168 -3.84 5.08 -6.65
CA LEU A 168 -4.40 3.85 -6.05
C LEU A 168 -3.56 2.57 -6.27
N SER A 169 -2.28 2.72 -6.62
CA SER A 169 -1.28 1.64 -6.83
C SER A 169 -1.60 0.62 -7.92
N SER A 170 -2.14 1.07 -9.06
CA SER A 170 -2.25 0.20 -10.23
C SER A 170 -0.89 -0.33 -10.71
N SER A 171 0.20 0.44 -10.53
CA SER A 171 1.57 0.00 -10.86
C SER A 171 2.02 -1.20 -10.04
N SER A 172 1.97 -1.10 -8.71
CA SER A 172 2.41 -2.17 -7.82
C SER A 172 1.46 -3.37 -7.89
N ALA A 173 0.18 -3.17 -8.16
CA ALA A 173 -0.76 -4.25 -8.44
C ALA A 173 -0.33 -5.04 -9.68
N LEU A 174 0.16 -4.36 -10.73
CA LEU A 174 0.63 -4.99 -11.96
C LEU A 174 1.93 -5.76 -11.71
N VAL A 175 2.85 -5.19 -10.93
CA VAL A 175 4.09 -5.84 -10.50
C VAL A 175 3.78 -7.13 -9.74
N VAL A 176 2.89 -7.07 -8.74
CA VAL A 176 2.50 -8.24 -7.94
C VAL A 176 1.78 -9.28 -8.80
N ALA A 177 0.81 -8.87 -9.65
CA ALA A 177 0.09 -9.79 -10.53
C ALA A 177 1.05 -10.53 -11.48
N THR A 178 2.00 -9.81 -12.07
CA THR A 178 3.01 -10.37 -12.97
C THR A 178 3.91 -11.37 -12.26
N ALA A 179 4.39 -11.01 -11.06
CA ALA A 179 5.25 -11.90 -10.28
C ALA A 179 4.52 -13.19 -9.90
N LEU A 180 3.27 -13.10 -9.45
CA LEU A 180 2.46 -14.27 -9.12
C LEU A 180 2.20 -15.15 -10.35
N ALA A 181 1.93 -14.56 -11.52
CA ALA A 181 1.74 -15.31 -12.77
C ALA A 181 3.00 -16.09 -13.16
N ILE A 182 4.19 -15.45 -13.09
CA ILE A 182 5.48 -16.09 -13.42
C ILE A 182 5.82 -17.17 -12.38
N LEU A 183 5.64 -16.90 -11.09
CA LEU A 183 5.89 -17.87 -10.02
C LEU A 183 4.97 -19.10 -10.18
N HIS A 184 3.69 -18.88 -10.46
CA HIS A 184 2.72 -19.96 -10.69
C HIS A 184 3.07 -20.77 -11.94
N ALA A 185 3.41 -20.13 -13.06
CA ALA A 185 3.80 -20.80 -14.31
C ALA A 185 5.03 -21.73 -14.16
N ASN A 186 5.85 -21.48 -13.13
CA ASN A 186 7.07 -22.22 -12.83
C ASN A 186 6.97 -23.07 -11.56
N SER A 187 5.78 -23.20 -10.97
CA SER A 187 5.55 -23.95 -9.72
C SER A 187 6.47 -23.51 -8.57
N VAL A 188 6.85 -22.24 -8.52
CA VAL A 188 7.68 -21.65 -7.48
C VAL A 188 6.80 -21.05 -6.40
N THR A 189 7.04 -21.42 -5.14
CA THR A 189 6.37 -20.82 -3.98
C THR A 189 7.34 -19.96 -3.20
N LEU A 190 6.88 -18.78 -2.81
CA LEU A 190 7.64 -17.84 -1.99
C LEU A 190 6.78 -17.39 -0.78
N PRO A 191 7.33 -17.32 0.44
CA PRO A 191 6.62 -16.74 1.57
C PRO A 191 6.21 -15.29 1.30
N ALA A 192 5.06 -14.87 1.82
CA ALA A 192 4.50 -13.54 1.54
C ALA A 192 5.47 -12.40 1.88
N LEU A 193 6.17 -12.47 3.02
CA LEU A 193 7.13 -11.45 3.44
C LEU A 193 8.33 -11.37 2.48
N GLU A 194 8.85 -12.51 2.03
CA GLU A 194 9.94 -12.54 1.05
C GLU A 194 9.50 -12.00 -0.31
N LEU A 195 8.24 -12.28 -0.73
CA LEU A 195 7.68 -11.72 -1.95
C LEU A 195 7.55 -10.19 -1.88
N ILE A 196 7.09 -9.67 -0.73
CA ILE A 196 6.99 -8.22 -0.49
C ILE A 196 8.38 -7.58 -0.62
N GLU A 197 9.39 -8.12 0.06
CA GLU A 197 10.74 -7.57 0.00
C GLU A 197 11.33 -7.63 -1.42
N LEU A 198 11.14 -8.76 -2.11
CA LEU A 198 11.62 -8.96 -3.48
C LEU A 198 11.02 -7.92 -4.43
N LEU A 199 9.69 -7.75 -4.41
CA LEU A 199 9.00 -6.87 -5.34
C LEU A 199 9.15 -5.40 -4.99
N SER A 200 9.23 -5.05 -3.71
CA SER A 200 9.48 -3.66 -3.29
C SER A 200 10.85 -3.16 -3.78
N ARG A 201 11.86 -4.04 -3.78
CA ARG A 201 13.18 -3.73 -4.37
C ARG A 201 13.12 -3.78 -5.90
N GLY A 202 12.45 -4.79 -6.45
CA GLY A 202 12.31 -5.00 -7.88
C GLY A 202 11.64 -3.83 -8.62
N GLU A 203 10.58 -3.24 -8.04
CA GLU A 203 9.85 -2.13 -8.67
C GLU A 203 10.71 -0.88 -8.85
N ARG A 204 11.79 -0.71 -8.08
CA ARG A 204 12.77 0.39 -8.28
C ARG A 204 13.41 0.38 -9.66
N TYR A 205 13.34 -0.74 -10.38
CA TYR A 205 13.67 -0.85 -11.81
C TYR A 205 13.05 0.27 -12.66
N VAL A 206 11.83 0.73 -12.33
CA VAL A 206 11.16 1.81 -13.07
C VAL A 206 11.70 3.22 -12.73
N GLY A 207 12.63 3.31 -11.78
CA GLY A 207 13.32 4.52 -11.37
C GLY A 207 12.67 5.28 -10.21
N THR A 208 11.63 4.74 -9.58
CA THR A 208 10.99 5.35 -8.39
C THR A 208 11.68 4.93 -7.09
N ALA A 209 12.00 5.89 -6.23
CA ALA A 209 12.59 5.68 -4.91
C ALA A 209 11.52 5.49 -3.82
N GLY A 210 10.56 4.59 -4.07
CA GLY A 210 9.46 4.30 -3.17
C GLY A 210 9.80 3.30 -2.06
N GLY A 211 8.90 3.20 -1.07
CA GLY A 211 8.95 2.20 -0.01
C GLY A 211 8.22 0.90 -0.41
N ALA A 212 7.80 0.14 0.60
CA ALA A 212 7.22 -1.19 0.44
C ALA A 212 5.71 -1.25 0.75
N MET A 213 5.07 -0.11 1.03
CA MET A 213 3.66 -0.06 1.45
C MET A 213 2.74 -0.75 0.44
N ASP A 214 2.87 -0.38 -0.83
CA ASP A 214 1.96 -0.77 -1.89
C ASP A 214 2.03 -2.29 -2.12
N GLN A 215 3.22 -2.85 -2.24
CA GLN A 215 3.42 -4.29 -2.42
C GLN A 215 2.97 -5.07 -1.17
N ALA A 216 3.27 -4.55 0.03
CA ALA A 216 2.88 -5.17 1.28
C ALA A 216 1.37 -5.29 1.45
N ILE A 217 0.61 -4.21 1.20
CA ILE A 217 -0.85 -4.27 1.31
C ILE A 217 -1.48 -5.11 0.20
N ILE A 218 -0.95 -5.06 -1.01
CA ILE A 218 -1.49 -5.82 -2.15
C ILE A 218 -1.32 -7.32 -1.91
N ILE A 219 -0.21 -7.76 -1.30
CA ILE A 219 0.04 -9.18 -1.02
C ILE A 219 -0.68 -9.63 0.27
N GLY A 220 -0.59 -8.85 1.34
CA GLY A 220 -0.94 -9.31 2.69
C GLY A 220 -2.24 -8.75 3.26
N ALA A 221 -3.11 -8.16 2.45
CA ALA A 221 -4.40 -7.68 2.93
C ALA A 221 -5.36 -8.81 3.33
N GLU A 222 -6.22 -8.49 4.30
CA GLU A 222 -7.33 -9.32 4.75
C GLU A 222 -8.65 -8.58 4.49
N ALA A 223 -9.64 -9.29 3.93
CA ALA A 223 -10.96 -8.70 3.68
C ALA A 223 -11.60 -8.21 4.98
N GLY A 224 -12.21 -7.02 4.95
CA GLY A 224 -12.80 -6.39 6.13
C GLY A 224 -11.82 -5.60 7.01
N CYS A 225 -10.51 -5.60 6.69
CA CYS A 225 -9.47 -4.99 7.51
C CYS A 225 -8.72 -3.86 6.79
N ALA A 226 -8.31 -2.85 7.56
CA ALA A 226 -7.11 -2.07 7.26
C ALA A 226 -5.90 -2.77 7.90
N ILE A 227 -4.70 -2.57 7.35
CA ILE A 227 -3.49 -3.25 7.82
C ILE A 227 -2.47 -2.23 8.25
N ARG A 228 -2.04 -2.26 9.52
CA ARG A 228 -0.86 -1.51 9.97
C ARG A 228 0.37 -2.26 9.52
N ILE A 229 1.18 -1.63 8.68
CA ILE A 229 2.39 -2.22 8.09
C ILE A 229 3.59 -1.57 8.76
N ASP A 230 4.33 -2.34 9.56
CA ASP A 230 5.64 -1.97 10.07
C ASP A 230 6.72 -2.43 9.07
N PHE A 231 7.84 -1.72 8.97
CA PHE A 231 8.97 -2.10 8.09
C PHE A 231 10.25 -2.48 8.85
N HIS A 232 10.26 -2.36 10.19
CA HIS A 232 11.43 -2.62 11.02
C HIS A 232 11.07 -3.37 12.32
N PRO A 233 10.91 -4.72 12.27
CA PRO A 233 10.90 -5.58 11.08
C PRO A 233 9.57 -5.50 10.32
N LEU A 234 9.52 -6.06 9.10
CA LEU A 234 8.29 -6.15 8.30
C LEU A 234 7.20 -6.94 9.05
N ARG A 235 6.08 -6.28 9.37
CA ARG A 235 4.93 -6.89 10.06
C ARG A 235 3.64 -6.30 9.56
N LEU A 236 2.65 -7.15 9.34
CA LEU A 236 1.30 -6.77 8.97
C LEU A 236 0.37 -7.05 10.16
N THR A 237 -0.32 -6.02 10.64
CA THR A 237 -1.27 -6.13 11.76
C THR A 237 -2.66 -5.74 11.27
N PRO A 238 -3.60 -6.68 11.13
CA PRO A 238 -4.95 -6.37 10.68
C PRO A 238 -5.77 -5.66 11.77
N THR A 239 -6.53 -4.67 11.36
CA THR A 239 -7.50 -3.92 12.17
C THR A 239 -8.82 -3.85 11.42
N VAL A 240 -9.89 -4.37 12.03
CA VAL A 240 -11.22 -4.42 11.41
C VAL A 240 -11.78 -3.02 11.22
N VAL A 241 -12.33 -2.74 10.04
CA VAL A 241 -13.08 -1.50 9.79
C VAL A 241 -14.46 -1.62 10.45
N PRO A 242 -14.84 -0.72 11.39
CA PRO A 242 -16.12 -0.82 12.10
C PRO A 242 -17.33 -0.66 11.15
N ALA A 243 -18.34 -1.54 11.25
CA ALA A 243 -19.44 -1.65 10.29
C ALA A 243 -20.30 -0.37 10.10
N GLY A 244 -20.34 0.54 11.08
CA GLY A 244 -21.06 1.82 10.98
C GLY A 244 -20.28 2.91 10.26
N TRP A 245 -19.07 2.61 9.78
CA TRP A 245 -18.14 3.56 9.20
C TRP A 245 -17.52 2.98 7.93
N GLN A 246 -17.23 3.85 6.98
CA GLN A 246 -16.60 3.47 5.73
C GLN A 246 -15.74 4.58 5.17
N PHE A 247 -14.89 4.23 4.22
CA PHE A 247 -14.05 5.17 3.52
C PHE A 247 -14.60 5.41 2.12
N LEU A 248 -14.60 6.66 1.67
CA LEU A 248 -14.87 7.05 0.30
C LEU A 248 -13.56 7.41 -0.37
N VAL A 249 -13.40 7.04 -1.65
CA VAL A 249 -12.30 7.48 -2.50
C VAL A 249 -12.87 8.39 -3.57
N ALA A 250 -12.24 9.55 -3.77
CA ALA A 250 -12.63 10.51 -4.80
C ALA A 250 -11.39 11.01 -5.56
N TRP A 251 -11.32 10.74 -6.85
CA TRP A 251 -10.23 11.17 -7.73
C TRP A 251 -10.37 12.65 -8.11
N SER A 252 -9.28 13.41 -8.02
CA SER A 252 -9.22 14.84 -8.37
C SER A 252 -9.28 15.16 -9.86
N LEU A 253 -9.30 14.12 -10.72
CA LEU A 253 -9.16 14.23 -12.19
C LEU A 253 -7.79 14.75 -12.64
N VAL A 254 -6.86 14.97 -11.71
CA VAL A 254 -5.46 15.27 -12.02
C VAL A 254 -4.68 13.96 -11.99
N HIS A 255 -4.02 13.64 -13.09
CA HIS A 255 -3.15 12.47 -13.20
C HIS A 255 -1.83 12.71 -12.46
N ALA A 256 -1.36 11.71 -11.72
CA ALA A 256 -0.04 11.71 -11.10
C ALA A 256 0.77 10.50 -11.60
N GLU A 257 1.69 10.74 -12.53
CA GLU A 257 2.52 9.71 -13.15
C GLU A 257 3.89 9.62 -12.46
N LYS A 258 3.93 8.86 -11.36
CA LYS A 258 5.13 8.73 -10.50
C LYS A 258 6.37 8.18 -11.21
N SER A 259 6.22 7.39 -12.28
CA SER A 259 7.34 6.86 -13.07
C SER A 259 7.62 7.67 -14.34
N GLY A 260 6.74 8.63 -14.65
CA GLY A 260 6.79 9.54 -15.79
C GLY A 260 7.15 10.96 -15.34
N ALA A 261 6.26 11.92 -15.63
CA ALA A 261 6.50 13.35 -15.43
C ALA A 261 6.81 13.71 -13.96
N ASP A 262 6.18 13.06 -12.99
CA ASP A 262 6.30 13.41 -11.57
C ASP A 262 7.46 12.71 -10.85
N ARG A 263 8.18 11.82 -11.56
CA ARG A 263 9.23 10.98 -10.96
C ARG A 263 10.32 11.77 -10.24
N GLN A 264 10.74 12.90 -10.83
CA GLN A 264 11.78 13.74 -10.23
C GLN A 264 11.29 14.38 -8.93
N ALA A 265 10.06 14.91 -8.92
CA ALA A 265 9.46 15.53 -7.74
C ALA A 265 9.26 14.51 -6.61
N TYR A 266 8.79 13.30 -6.94
CA TYR A 266 8.65 12.21 -5.97
C TYR A 266 10.00 11.79 -5.38
N ASN A 267 11.00 11.51 -6.21
CA ASN A 267 12.32 11.08 -5.75
C ASN A 267 13.06 12.18 -4.96
N GLU A 268 12.80 13.45 -5.27
CA GLU A 268 13.33 14.59 -4.52
C GLU A 268 12.81 14.59 -3.07
N ARG A 269 11.54 14.20 -2.83
CA ARG A 269 11.01 14.06 -1.47
C ARG A 269 11.75 13.00 -0.66
N THR A 270 12.04 11.85 -1.27
CA THR A 270 12.83 10.79 -0.61
C THR A 270 14.21 11.31 -0.19
N LYS A 271 14.93 11.98 -1.09
CA LYS A 271 16.26 12.56 -0.80
C LYS A 271 16.23 13.61 0.31
N GLN A 272 15.21 14.48 0.32
CA GLN A 272 15.06 15.50 1.35
C GLN A 272 14.82 14.86 2.74
N CYS A 273 14.03 13.79 2.81
CA CYS A 273 13.82 13.04 4.04
C CYS A 273 15.13 12.38 4.53
N GLU A 274 15.86 11.72 3.63
CA GLU A 274 17.14 11.08 3.94
C GLU A 274 18.17 12.09 4.48
N GLU A 275 18.27 13.26 3.86
CA GLU A 275 19.20 14.31 4.27
C GLU A 275 18.80 14.93 5.61
N ALA A 276 17.53 15.27 5.79
CA ALA A 276 17.03 15.83 7.05
C ALA A 276 17.25 14.86 8.21
N HIS A 277 16.97 13.59 7.99
CA HIS A 277 17.24 12.50 8.92
C HIS A 277 18.72 12.41 9.30
N ARG A 278 19.60 12.35 8.30
CA ARG A 278 21.06 12.22 8.50
C ARG A 278 21.60 13.33 9.40
N LEU A 279 21.18 14.58 9.15
CA LEU A 279 21.61 15.74 9.94
C LEU A 279 21.11 15.68 11.39
N VAL A 280 19.85 15.32 11.62
CA VAL A 280 19.30 15.20 12.98
C VAL A 280 19.91 14.02 13.74
N ALA A 281 20.05 12.85 13.11
CA ALA A 281 20.68 11.68 13.71
C ALA A 281 22.14 11.96 14.11
N ALA A 282 22.88 12.68 13.27
CA ALA A 282 24.24 13.13 13.57
C ALA A 282 24.27 14.09 14.78
N ARG A 283 23.33 15.05 14.87
CA ARG A 283 23.24 15.99 16.00
C ARG A 283 22.96 15.29 17.33
N LEU A 284 22.20 14.20 17.30
CA LEU A 284 21.86 13.38 18.45
C LEU A 284 22.94 12.34 18.81
N GLY A 285 23.98 12.17 17.99
CA GLY A 285 25.03 11.18 18.21
C GLY A 285 24.55 9.71 18.15
N ARG A 286 23.48 9.42 17.40
CA ARG A 286 22.83 8.10 17.35
C ARG A 286 23.57 7.15 16.40
N GLN A 287 24.70 6.61 16.85
CA GLN A 287 25.53 5.72 16.02
C GLN A 287 24.99 4.27 15.95
N GLU A 288 24.35 3.77 17.00
CA GLU A 288 23.90 2.37 17.09
C GLU A 288 22.69 2.06 16.19
N ASP A 289 21.68 2.93 16.22
CA ASP A 289 20.52 2.88 15.33
C ASP A 289 20.16 4.31 14.91
N PRO A 290 20.77 4.79 13.80
CA PRO A 290 20.51 6.14 13.32
C PRO A 290 19.16 6.26 12.64
N SER A 291 18.39 5.18 12.43
CA SER A 291 17.16 5.16 11.62
C SER A 291 16.01 5.97 12.24
N TYR A 292 15.03 6.38 11.42
CA TYR A 292 13.83 7.04 11.91
C TYR A 292 13.09 6.24 13.01
N PRO A 293 12.87 4.91 12.86
CA PRO A 293 12.39 4.06 13.95
C PRO A 293 13.26 4.17 15.21
N GLY A 294 14.58 4.12 15.05
CA GLY A 294 15.54 4.26 16.15
C GLY A 294 15.46 5.62 16.85
N LEU A 295 15.26 6.71 16.11
CA LEU A 295 15.06 8.05 16.67
C LEU A 295 13.77 8.12 17.49
N LEU A 296 12.66 7.65 16.93
CA LEU A 296 11.34 7.64 17.59
C LEU A 296 11.24 6.65 18.75
N ALA A 297 12.15 5.68 18.85
CA ALA A 297 12.25 4.78 19.99
C ALA A 297 12.98 5.41 21.19
N ALA A 298 13.81 6.44 20.97
CA ALA A 298 14.65 7.00 22.01
C ALA A 298 14.29 8.42 22.47
N ALA A 299 13.48 9.14 21.70
CA ALA A 299 13.03 10.47 22.04
C ALA A 299 11.57 10.67 21.67
N SER A 300 10.89 11.55 22.40
CA SER A 300 9.57 12.04 22.04
C SER A 300 9.61 12.84 20.73
N VAL A 301 8.46 12.97 20.08
CA VAL A 301 8.35 13.78 18.86
C VAL A 301 8.70 15.24 19.15
N GLU A 302 8.29 15.76 20.31
CA GLU A 302 8.57 17.12 20.75
C GLU A 302 10.08 17.38 20.85
N GLU A 303 10.83 16.49 21.50
CA GLU A 303 12.29 16.57 21.61
C GLU A 303 12.97 16.48 20.23
N LEU A 304 12.52 15.55 19.37
CA LEU A 304 13.05 15.44 18.00
C LEU A 304 12.80 16.71 17.19
N LEU A 305 11.65 17.35 17.37
CA LEU A 305 11.31 18.61 16.70
C LEU A 305 12.14 19.78 17.24
N ASP A 306 12.46 19.82 18.53
CA ASP A 306 13.38 20.82 19.10
C ASP A 306 14.78 20.70 18.50
N VAL A 307 15.29 19.48 18.43
CA VAL A 307 16.59 19.22 17.81
C VAL A 307 16.56 19.57 16.32
N ALA A 308 15.50 19.19 15.61
CA ALA A 308 15.32 19.54 14.21
C ALA A 308 15.29 21.06 13.99
N ARG A 309 14.56 21.83 14.81
CA ARG A 309 14.53 23.30 14.74
C ARG A 309 15.90 23.94 14.94
N ALA A 310 16.74 23.34 15.78
CA ALA A 310 18.10 23.80 16.02
C ALA A 310 19.11 23.37 14.94
N THR A 311 18.76 22.40 14.09
CA THR A 311 19.70 21.73 13.17
C THR A 311 19.37 21.95 11.69
N LEU A 312 18.08 22.06 11.37
CA LEU A 312 17.54 22.12 10.02
C LEU A 312 16.91 23.48 9.75
N SER A 313 16.81 23.85 8.49
CA SER A 313 16.09 25.04 8.04
C SER A 313 15.29 24.77 6.76
N GLY A 314 14.35 25.68 6.46
CA GLY A 314 13.58 25.65 5.23
C GLY A 314 12.87 24.31 4.97
N VAL A 315 13.10 23.76 3.78
CA VAL A 315 12.43 22.53 3.30
C VAL A 315 12.76 21.32 4.19
N LEU A 316 14.02 21.14 4.58
CA LEU A 316 14.43 19.96 5.35
C LEU A 316 13.74 19.88 6.71
N LEU A 317 13.58 21.02 7.40
CA LEU A 317 12.85 21.08 8.66
C LEU A 317 11.38 20.68 8.47
N ARG A 318 10.73 21.16 7.40
CA ARG A 318 9.34 20.81 7.08
C ARG A 318 9.18 19.32 6.76
N ARG A 319 10.07 18.73 5.95
CA ARG A 319 10.06 17.28 5.65
C ARG A 319 10.26 16.44 6.90
N PHE A 320 11.23 16.80 7.74
CA PHE A 320 11.45 16.09 9.01
C PHE A 320 10.22 16.17 9.91
N ARG A 321 9.65 17.38 10.08
CA ARG A 321 8.42 17.61 10.87
C ARG A 321 7.26 16.77 10.37
N HIS A 322 7.04 16.72 9.05
CA HIS A 322 6.02 15.85 8.47
C HIS A 322 6.24 14.39 8.89
N VAL A 323 7.43 13.84 8.63
CA VAL A 323 7.73 12.42 8.84
C VAL A 323 7.50 11.99 10.29
N VAL A 324 8.06 12.72 11.27
CA VAL A 324 7.94 12.31 12.68
C VAL A 324 6.52 12.50 13.23
N THR A 325 5.80 13.52 12.79
CA THR A 325 4.42 13.76 13.25
C THR A 325 3.43 12.81 12.57
N GLU A 326 3.65 12.45 11.30
CA GLU A 326 2.81 11.50 10.55
C GLU A 326 2.90 10.09 11.16
N ALA A 327 4.09 9.65 11.57
CA ALA A 327 4.26 8.36 12.23
C ALA A 327 3.46 8.25 13.54
N THR A 328 3.35 9.35 14.31
CA THR A 328 2.48 9.40 15.48
C THR A 328 1.01 9.34 15.09
N ARG A 329 0.59 10.06 14.05
CA ARG A 329 -0.80 10.03 13.55
C ARG A 329 -1.23 8.62 13.14
N VAL A 330 -0.34 7.84 12.51
CA VAL A 330 -0.60 6.44 12.16
C VAL A 330 -0.95 5.60 13.38
N ARG A 331 -0.14 5.67 14.44
CA ARG A 331 -0.38 4.90 15.67
C ARG A 331 -1.69 5.29 16.32
N LEU A 332 -1.98 6.58 16.40
CA LEU A 332 -3.22 7.09 16.99
C LEU A 332 -4.46 6.67 16.18
N ALA A 333 -4.37 6.69 14.86
CA ALA A 333 -5.45 6.29 13.96
C ALA A 333 -5.76 4.79 14.06
N GLU A 334 -4.73 3.93 14.12
CA GLU A 334 -4.92 2.50 14.32
C GLU A 334 -5.58 2.21 15.68
N MET A 335 -5.11 2.86 16.76
CA MET A 335 -5.71 2.74 18.08
C MET A 335 -7.17 3.20 18.10
N ALA A 336 -7.48 4.28 17.40
CA ALA A 336 -8.84 4.80 17.28
C ALA A 336 -9.77 3.81 16.54
N MET A 337 -9.31 3.27 15.41
CA MET A 337 -10.06 2.26 14.65
C MET A 337 -10.26 0.97 15.46
N ALA A 338 -9.20 0.49 16.14
CA ALA A 338 -9.23 -0.72 16.95
C ALA A 338 -10.22 -0.64 18.13
N ARG A 339 -10.41 0.56 18.71
CA ARG A 339 -11.42 0.79 19.75
C ARG A 339 -12.84 0.86 19.17
N GLY A 340 -12.97 1.38 17.95
CA GLY A 340 -14.20 1.36 17.16
C GLY A 340 -15.37 2.16 17.73
N LYS A 341 -15.15 3.05 18.72
CA LYS A 341 -16.19 3.90 19.29
C LYS A 341 -16.39 5.15 18.42
N GLU A 342 -17.60 5.70 18.44
CA GLU A 342 -17.96 6.91 17.68
C GLU A 342 -16.98 8.08 17.90
N GLY A 343 -16.65 8.37 19.17
CA GLY A 343 -15.70 9.43 19.52
C GLY A 343 -14.27 9.15 19.04
N ASP A 344 -13.85 7.88 19.06
CA ASP A 344 -12.53 7.48 18.57
C ASP A 344 -12.46 7.63 17.04
N LEU A 345 -13.50 7.24 16.30
CA LEU A 345 -13.54 7.36 14.83
C LEU A 345 -13.69 8.81 14.36
N THR A 346 -14.36 9.65 15.16
CA THR A 346 -14.33 11.10 14.95
C THR A 346 -12.92 11.67 15.14
N ALA A 347 -12.18 11.21 16.16
CA ALA A 347 -10.78 11.59 16.35
C ALA A 347 -9.88 11.07 15.21
N PHE A 348 -10.15 9.88 14.65
CA PHE A 348 -9.50 9.44 13.41
C PHE A 348 -9.76 10.45 12.29
N GLY A 349 -11.00 10.89 12.08
CA GLY A 349 -11.31 11.94 11.12
C GLY A 349 -10.42 13.18 11.28
N GLN A 350 -10.22 13.67 12.50
CA GLN A 350 -9.32 14.80 12.78
C GLN A 350 -7.85 14.50 12.46
N LEU A 351 -7.40 13.25 12.64
CA LEU A 351 -6.05 12.83 12.25
C LEU A 351 -5.88 12.81 10.72
N LEU A 352 -6.93 12.48 9.95
CA LEU A 352 -6.90 12.59 8.49
C LEU A 352 -6.71 14.06 8.08
N ASP A 353 -7.49 14.98 8.64
CA ASP A 353 -7.39 16.41 8.34
C ASP A 353 -5.99 16.95 8.69
N ALA A 354 -5.44 16.55 9.84
CA ALA A 354 -4.08 16.93 10.25
C ALA A 354 -2.99 16.36 9.33
N SER A 355 -3.15 15.12 8.87
CA SER A 355 -2.27 14.51 7.87
C SER A 355 -2.34 15.28 6.54
N HIS A 356 -3.54 15.63 6.07
CA HIS A 356 -3.71 16.43 4.86
C HIS A 356 -3.03 17.79 4.94
N ALA A 357 -3.25 18.53 6.04
CA ALA A 357 -2.60 19.82 6.26
C ALA A 357 -1.07 19.68 6.27
N SER A 358 -0.53 18.64 6.92
CA SER A 358 0.91 18.37 6.89
C SER A 358 1.40 18.04 5.47
N LEU A 359 0.64 17.28 4.68
CA LEU A 359 1.00 16.97 3.29
C LEU A 359 0.97 18.18 2.38
N ARG A 360 0.03 19.11 2.60
CA ARG A 360 -0.08 20.37 1.87
C ARG A 360 1.03 21.36 2.26
N ASP A 361 1.20 21.60 3.56
CA ASP A 361 2.00 22.71 4.07
C ASP A 361 3.45 22.31 4.38
N ASP A 362 3.65 21.13 4.95
CA ASP A 362 4.97 20.61 5.34
C ASP A 362 5.62 19.74 4.29
N TYR A 363 4.82 18.98 3.53
CA TYR A 363 5.34 18.07 2.51
C TYR A 363 5.20 18.62 1.09
N GLU A 364 4.29 19.57 0.88
CA GLU A 364 4.06 20.25 -0.39
C GLU A 364 3.82 19.25 -1.53
N VAL A 365 2.87 18.33 -1.33
CA VAL A 365 2.44 17.33 -2.32
C VAL A 365 0.94 17.39 -2.63
N SER A 366 0.20 18.32 -2.02
CA SER A 366 -1.20 18.60 -2.39
C SER A 366 -1.30 19.62 -3.53
N HIS A 367 -2.52 19.86 -4.00
CA HIS A 367 -2.87 20.93 -4.95
C HIS A 367 -4.34 21.31 -4.80
N ALA A 368 -4.74 22.41 -5.45
CA ALA A 368 -6.07 23.02 -5.30
C ALA A 368 -7.25 22.05 -5.50
N GLU A 369 -7.15 21.11 -6.43
CA GLU A 369 -8.23 20.14 -6.69
C GLU A 369 -8.37 19.08 -5.57
N LEU A 370 -7.25 18.61 -5.00
CA LEU A 370 -7.27 17.73 -3.83
C LEU A 370 -7.79 18.48 -2.61
N ASP A 371 -7.29 19.69 -2.37
CA ASP A 371 -7.70 20.54 -1.26
C ASP A 371 -9.21 20.81 -1.35
N ARG A 372 -9.71 21.10 -2.55
CA ARG A 372 -11.13 21.34 -2.80
C ARG A 372 -11.99 20.10 -2.54
N LEU A 373 -11.53 18.92 -2.95
CA LEU A 373 -12.22 17.66 -2.65
C LEU A 373 -12.30 17.39 -1.14
N VAL A 374 -11.19 17.63 -0.42
CA VAL A 374 -11.15 17.48 1.04
C VAL A 374 -12.15 18.43 1.71
N GLU A 375 -12.13 19.71 1.35
CA GLU A 375 -13.08 20.71 1.85
C GLU A 375 -14.54 20.29 1.61
N LEU A 376 -14.87 19.93 0.37
CA LEU A 376 -16.23 19.53 0.00
C LEU A 376 -16.69 18.27 0.74
N ALA A 377 -15.81 17.30 0.93
CA ALA A 377 -16.13 16.08 1.69
C ALA A 377 -16.43 16.41 3.16
N ARG A 378 -15.64 17.31 3.77
CA ARG A 378 -15.85 17.76 5.16
C ARG A 378 -17.14 18.54 5.31
N GLU A 379 -17.41 19.50 4.42
CA GLU A 379 -18.65 20.27 4.41
C GLU A 379 -19.89 19.37 4.24
N ALA A 380 -19.78 18.28 3.48
CA ALA A 380 -20.87 17.34 3.26
C ALA A 380 -21.09 16.36 4.44
N GLY A 381 -20.20 16.36 5.44
CA GLY A 381 -20.34 15.58 6.66
C GLY A 381 -19.42 14.36 6.79
N ALA A 382 -18.34 14.28 6.00
CA ALA A 382 -17.24 13.36 6.34
C ALA A 382 -16.63 13.74 7.69
N ALA A 383 -16.21 12.78 8.51
CA ALA A 383 -15.54 13.06 9.79
C ALA A 383 -14.10 13.56 9.61
N GLY A 384 -13.49 13.23 8.48
CA GLY A 384 -12.14 13.63 8.10
C GLY A 384 -11.85 13.24 6.66
N ALA A 385 -10.97 13.98 5.99
CA ALA A 385 -10.54 13.65 4.65
C ALA A 385 -9.09 14.09 4.38
N ARG A 386 -8.41 13.37 3.48
CA ARG A 386 -7.06 13.69 3.05
C ARG A 386 -6.78 13.15 1.65
N LEU A 387 -5.78 13.73 0.97
CA LEU A 387 -5.19 13.07 -0.21
C LEU A 387 -4.65 11.67 0.15
N THR A 388 -4.58 10.75 -0.80
CA THR A 388 -4.02 9.38 -0.62
C THR A 388 -3.08 9.01 -1.76
N GLY A 389 -2.00 8.29 -1.47
CA GLY A 389 -0.92 8.06 -2.42
C GLY A 389 0.06 9.24 -2.48
N ALA A 390 0.89 9.32 -3.52
CA ALA A 390 2.04 10.24 -3.56
C ALA A 390 1.69 11.75 -3.66
N GLY A 391 0.42 12.10 -3.83
CA GLY A 391 0.04 13.47 -4.18
C GLY A 391 0.48 13.85 -5.59
N PHE A 392 0.62 15.17 -5.84
CA PHE A 392 0.81 15.82 -7.15
C PHE A 392 -0.33 15.60 -8.16
N GLY A 393 -1.39 14.95 -7.71
CA GLY A 393 -2.54 14.47 -8.47
C GLY A 393 -3.21 13.38 -7.65
N GLY A 394 -4.05 12.57 -8.30
CA GLY A 394 -4.64 11.40 -7.66
C GLY A 394 -5.84 11.72 -6.78
N SER A 395 -6.05 10.92 -5.74
CA SER A 395 -7.34 10.84 -5.04
C SER A 395 -7.27 11.35 -3.61
N ILE A 396 -8.44 11.62 -3.03
CA ILE A 396 -8.63 11.72 -1.59
C ILE A 396 -9.21 10.42 -1.04
N VAL A 397 -9.05 10.22 0.26
CA VAL A 397 -9.81 9.30 1.09
C VAL A 397 -10.57 10.08 2.16
N ALA A 398 -11.84 9.78 2.36
CA ALA A 398 -12.69 10.43 3.36
C ALA A 398 -13.37 9.39 4.26
N LEU A 399 -13.28 9.58 5.58
CA LEU A 399 -13.96 8.73 6.57
C LEU A 399 -15.37 9.26 6.81
N VAL A 400 -16.38 8.42 6.62
CA VAL A 400 -17.79 8.78 6.75
C VAL A 400 -18.55 7.74 7.57
N ARG A 401 -19.62 8.16 8.24
CA ARG A 401 -20.64 7.23 8.76
C ARG A 401 -21.33 6.55 7.58
N ALA A 402 -21.59 5.25 7.71
CA ALA A 402 -22.15 4.44 6.63
C ALA A 402 -23.47 5.02 6.11
N GLU A 403 -24.37 5.43 6.99
CA GLU A 403 -25.66 6.04 6.61
C GLU A 403 -25.53 7.40 5.89
N ARG A 404 -24.41 8.11 6.04
CA ARG A 404 -24.18 9.44 5.45
C ARG A 404 -23.42 9.39 4.13
N ALA A 405 -22.90 8.23 3.74
CA ALA A 405 -22.03 8.12 2.57
C ALA A 405 -22.72 8.53 1.26
N ALA A 406 -23.99 8.15 1.08
CA ALA A 406 -24.75 8.53 -0.10
C ALA A 406 -24.89 10.06 -0.23
N GLU A 407 -25.11 10.76 0.89
CA GLU A 407 -25.19 12.22 0.93
C GLU A 407 -23.84 12.87 0.60
N VAL A 408 -22.75 12.37 1.18
CA VAL A 408 -21.39 12.88 0.89
C VAL A 408 -21.04 12.65 -0.59
N MET A 409 -21.33 11.47 -1.13
CA MET A 409 -21.08 11.17 -2.53
C MET A 409 -21.91 12.04 -3.48
N ALA A 410 -23.18 12.29 -3.16
CA ALA A 410 -24.04 13.20 -3.93
C ALA A 410 -23.47 14.63 -3.94
N ALA A 411 -23.06 15.14 -2.77
CA ALA A 411 -22.46 16.46 -2.66
C ALA A 411 -21.15 16.57 -3.48
N LEU A 412 -20.28 15.56 -3.46
CA LEU A 412 -19.07 15.55 -4.29
C LEU A 412 -19.41 15.51 -5.78
N ARG A 413 -20.39 14.67 -6.18
CA ARG A 413 -20.88 14.59 -7.57
C ARG A 413 -21.36 15.95 -8.06
N GLU A 414 -22.20 16.62 -7.29
CA GLU A 414 -22.82 17.90 -7.68
C GLU A 414 -21.86 19.08 -7.61
N ARG A 415 -20.99 19.13 -6.60
CA ARG A 415 -20.19 20.33 -6.29
C ARG A 415 -18.77 20.27 -6.83
N PHE A 416 -18.22 19.07 -7.07
CA PHE A 416 -16.90 18.89 -7.65
C PHE A 416 -16.96 18.41 -9.10
N TYR A 417 -17.66 17.30 -9.36
CA TYR A 417 -17.63 16.62 -10.66
C TYR A 417 -18.56 17.26 -11.72
N ALA A 418 -19.77 17.69 -11.35
CA ALA A 418 -20.69 18.31 -12.31
C ALA A 418 -20.15 19.59 -12.97
N PRO A 419 -19.53 20.53 -12.23
CA PRO A 419 -18.90 21.71 -12.84
C PRO A 419 -17.72 21.36 -13.77
N ARG A 420 -17.18 20.14 -13.67
CA ARG A 420 -16.07 19.63 -14.50
C ARG A 420 -16.56 18.73 -15.65
N GLY A 421 -17.87 18.62 -15.87
CA GLY A 421 -18.45 17.86 -16.97
C GLY A 421 -18.45 16.33 -16.80
N VAL A 422 -18.19 15.82 -15.59
CA VAL A 422 -18.06 14.38 -15.29
C VAL A 422 -19.17 13.84 -14.37
N ALA A 423 -20.35 14.48 -14.38
CA ALA A 423 -21.48 14.04 -13.56
C ALA A 423 -22.16 12.74 -14.07
N GLY A 424 -22.00 12.37 -15.34
CA GLY A 424 -22.73 11.25 -15.96
C GLY A 424 -22.28 9.87 -15.49
N ASP A 425 -20.97 9.64 -15.43
CA ASP A 425 -20.35 8.39 -14.98
C ASP A 425 -19.24 8.67 -13.97
N VAL A 426 -19.64 9.02 -12.74
CA VAL A 426 -18.70 9.27 -11.65
C VAL A 426 -18.22 7.99 -10.96
N GLY A 427 -18.81 6.82 -11.28
CA GLY A 427 -18.55 5.57 -10.56
C GLY A 427 -17.10 5.10 -10.67
N GLN A 428 -16.40 5.51 -11.72
CA GLN A 428 -14.96 5.30 -11.82
C GLN A 428 -14.15 6.25 -10.93
N HIS A 429 -14.65 7.46 -10.67
CA HIS A 429 -13.91 8.53 -9.98
C HIS A 429 -14.23 8.62 -8.49
N LEU A 430 -15.44 8.24 -8.08
CA LEU A 430 -15.97 8.37 -6.73
C LEU A 430 -16.67 7.08 -6.32
N PHE A 431 -16.17 6.42 -5.28
CA PHE A 431 -16.70 5.14 -4.84
C PHE A 431 -16.42 4.86 -3.36
N VAL A 432 -17.18 3.93 -2.78
CA VAL A 432 -16.91 3.37 -1.46
C VAL A 432 -15.70 2.45 -1.55
N ALA A 433 -14.72 2.68 -0.68
CA ALA A 433 -13.55 1.85 -0.58
C ALA A 433 -13.88 0.59 0.25
N GLU A 434 -14.26 -0.48 -0.44
CA GLU A 434 -14.50 -1.77 0.18
C GLU A 434 -13.18 -2.54 0.35
N SER A 435 -12.89 -2.97 1.57
CA SER A 435 -11.65 -3.69 1.87
C SER A 435 -11.69 -5.13 1.34
N ALA A 436 -10.63 -5.53 0.64
CA ALA A 436 -10.54 -6.85 -0.01
C ALA A 436 -9.38 -7.68 0.52
N ALA A 437 -9.43 -8.99 0.25
CA ALA A 437 -8.28 -9.86 0.43
C ALA A 437 -7.14 -9.49 -0.52
N GLY A 438 -5.92 -9.84 -0.12
CA GLY A 438 -4.70 -9.69 -0.89
C GLY A 438 -4.69 -10.48 -2.20
N ALA A 439 -3.59 -10.33 -2.93
CA ALA A 439 -3.41 -10.90 -4.25
C ALA A 439 -3.30 -12.43 -4.20
N GLY A 440 -3.81 -13.08 -5.24
CA GLY A 440 -3.78 -14.53 -5.37
C GLY A 440 -4.14 -15.02 -6.76
N VAL A 441 -3.73 -16.25 -7.06
CA VAL A 441 -4.20 -16.99 -8.24
C VAL A 441 -5.55 -17.61 -7.90
N LEU A 442 -6.55 -17.40 -8.75
CA LEU A 442 -7.88 -17.98 -8.60
C LEU A 442 -7.88 -19.38 -9.22
N ASP A 443 -8.34 -20.38 -8.47
CA ASP A 443 -8.41 -21.76 -8.95
C ASP A 443 -9.52 -21.96 -9.98
N SER A 444 -9.19 -22.68 -11.05
CA SER A 444 -10.09 -23.01 -12.18
C SER A 444 -11.28 -23.90 -11.81
N GLU A 445 -11.30 -24.55 -10.63
CA GLU A 445 -12.40 -25.42 -10.19
C GLU A 445 -13.63 -24.64 -9.64
N ALA A 446 -13.63 -23.32 -9.73
CA ALA A 446 -14.76 -22.45 -9.40
C ALA A 446 -15.60 -22.03 -10.63
N VAL A 447 -15.44 -22.72 -11.77
CA VAL A 447 -16.24 -22.52 -13.00
C VAL A 447 -17.53 -23.33 -12.93
#